data_AF-A0A2D7JW50-F1
#
_entry.id   AF-A0A2D7JW50-F1
#
_cell.length_a   1.000
_cell.length_b   1.000
_cell.length_c   1.000
_cell.angle_alpha   90.00
_cell.angle_beta   90.00
_cell.angle_gamma   90.00
#
_symmetry.space_group_name_H-M   'P 1'
#
loop_
_entity.id
_entity.type
_entity.pdbx_description
1 polymer ?
#
loop_
_entity_poly.entity_id
_entity_poly.type
_entity_poly.pdbx_seq_one_letter_code
_entity_poly.pdbx_strand_id
1 'polypeptide(L)'
;MDYEEEEVEEIEASTHIQYSRRELLLNEMLEATEASRRAARLVHNIVENNPEKMFVDKDGKIVINGSLATYRVDMNGFHNKMNNPFDYSSFDQVEVHPKGILSEKFQTACVQVQMHASMPAYDLLGAYLLGLMNDEHTWLEENMTPLRRALYSMYGLRMSPLTKSLSEHLYLRHKGQFDTKNDRLTFNGTNGWKWRLSFGNPLARGFKIEYQKPRQDWWNHMFDDHSVETTDHYTMSHFFDIVEHLSQSPALLRQAAEWNTDPIFVRKVASDYPPLARDLISRIEAEDYDPSEIYSFYDEPIDSNDAIQISFLDDQIRSMILA
;
A
#
# COMPACT_ATOMS: atom_id res chain seq x y z
N MET A 1 -17.10 56.52 -46.77
CA MET A 1 -16.64 57.23 -45.57
C MET A 1 -16.87 56.35 -44.34
N ASP A 2 -17.93 55.54 -44.34
CA ASP A 2 -18.29 54.63 -43.23
C ASP A 2 -17.35 53.42 -43.02
N TYR A 3 -16.66 52.91 -44.04
CA TYR A 3 -15.81 51.72 -43.89
C TYR A 3 -14.55 51.93 -43.04
N GLU A 4 -13.94 53.13 -43.07
CA GLU A 4 -12.76 53.44 -42.26
C GLU A 4 -13.15 53.73 -40.80
N GLU A 5 -14.34 54.28 -40.54
CA GLU A 5 -14.85 54.48 -39.17
C GLU A 5 -15.26 53.17 -38.51
N GLU A 6 -15.92 52.25 -39.24
CA GLU A 6 -16.26 50.91 -38.73
C GLU A 6 -15.00 50.07 -38.42
N GLU A 7 -13.96 50.14 -39.26
CA GLU A 7 -12.70 49.39 -39.04
C GLU A 7 -11.93 49.94 -37.82
N VAL A 8 -11.96 51.26 -37.59
CA VAL A 8 -11.34 51.89 -36.42
C VAL A 8 -12.11 51.56 -35.13
N GLU A 9 -13.44 51.59 -35.14
CA GLU A 9 -14.26 51.17 -33.99
C GLU A 9 -14.07 49.69 -33.66
N GLU A 10 -13.94 48.81 -34.67
CA GLU A 10 -13.71 47.38 -34.46
C GLU A 10 -12.30 47.08 -33.90
N ILE A 11 -11.29 47.82 -34.33
CA ILE A 11 -9.92 47.76 -33.80
C ILE A 11 -9.85 48.32 -32.36
N GLU A 12 -10.55 49.42 -32.06
CA GLU A 12 -10.62 49.99 -30.71
C GLU A 12 -11.40 49.09 -29.74
N ALA A 13 -12.50 48.49 -30.18
CA ALA A 13 -13.24 47.49 -29.41
C ALA A 13 -12.38 46.24 -29.15
N SER A 14 -11.64 45.76 -30.15
CA SER A 14 -10.72 44.63 -30.05
C SER A 14 -9.57 44.91 -29.07
N THR A 15 -8.97 46.10 -29.11
CA THR A 15 -7.89 46.49 -28.18
C THR A 15 -8.38 46.68 -26.76
N HIS A 16 -9.58 47.24 -26.56
CA HIS A 16 -10.22 47.31 -25.24
C HIS A 16 -10.53 45.92 -24.67
N ILE A 17 -11.04 45.00 -25.49
CA ILE A 17 -11.26 43.60 -25.08
C ILE A 17 -9.94 42.92 -24.70
N GLN A 18 -8.86 43.12 -25.47
CA GLN A 18 -7.54 42.59 -25.15
C GLN A 18 -6.93 43.22 -23.88
N TYR A 19 -7.19 44.50 -23.62
CA TYR A 19 -6.83 45.14 -22.35
C TYR A 19 -7.55 44.47 -21.17
N SER A 20 -8.88 44.34 -21.26
CA SER A 20 -9.68 43.67 -20.23
C SER A 20 -9.25 42.22 -19.98
N ARG A 21 -8.93 41.46 -21.04
CA ARG A 21 -8.40 40.08 -20.91
C ARG A 21 -7.03 40.01 -20.25
N ARG A 22 -6.13 40.96 -20.53
CA ARG A 22 -4.80 41.05 -19.88
C ARG A 22 -4.92 41.42 -18.40
N GLU A 23 -5.81 42.35 -18.07
CA GLU A 23 -6.11 42.70 -16.68
C GLU A 23 -6.73 41.52 -15.92
N LEU A 24 -7.65 40.77 -16.55
CA LEU A 24 -8.21 39.56 -15.96
C LEU A 24 -7.11 38.52 -15.68
N LEU A 25 -6.24 38.24 -16.66
CA LEU A 25 -5.11 37.34 -16.51
C LEU A 25 -4.18 37.77 -15.36
N LEU A 26 -3.85 39.06 -15.28
CA LEU A 26 -3.03 39.60 -14.19
C LEU A 26 -3.71 39.40 -12.83
N ASN A 27 -5.01 39.70 -12.74
CA ASN A 27 -5.78 39.52 -11.51
C ASN A 27 -5.83 38.05 -11.08
N GLU A 28 -6.04 37.10 -12.00
CA GLU A 28 -5.99 35.66 -11.70
C GLU A 28 -4.62 35.24 -11.13
N MET A 29 -3.51 35.75 -11.69
CA MET A 29 -2.16 35.47 -11.17
C MET A 29 -1.93 36.07 -9.77
N LEU A 30 -2.45 37.28 -9.52
CA LEU A 30 -2.34 37.95 -8.22
C LEU A 30 -3.20 37.25 -7.15
N GLU A 31 -4.42 36.83 -7.50
CA GLU A 31 -5.29 36.05 -6.63
C GLU A 31 -4.66 34.71 -6.24
N ALA A 32 -4.03 34.01 -7.18
CA ALA A 32 -3.30 32.78 -6.91
C ALA A 32 -2.10 32.99 -5.95
N THR A 33 -1.39 34.12 -6.11
CA THR A 33 -0.29 34.51 -5.22
C THR A 33 -0.81 34.79 -3.80
N GLU A 34 -1.91 35.51 -3.69
CA GLU A 34 -2.53 35.85 -2.41
C GLU A 34 -3.13 34.63 -1.71
N ALA A 35 -3.72 33.69 -2.46
CA ALA A 35 -4.14 32.39 -1.94
C ALA A 35 -2.95 31.58 -1.40
N SER A 36 -1.84 31.55 -2.12
CA SER A 36 -0.61 30.89 -1.67
C SER A 36 -0.05 31.51 -0.39
N ARG A 37 -0.12 32.85 -0.25
CA ARG A 37 0.29 33.56 0.96
C ARG A 37 -0.56 33.19 2.18
N ARG A 38 -1.88 33.08 2.00
CA ARG A 38 -2.80 32.63 3.07
C ARG A 38 -2.50 31.19 3.49
N ALA A 39 -2.30 30.30 2.52
CA ALA A 39 -1.97 28.90 2.76
C ALA A 39 -0.61 28.73 3.48
N ALA A 40 0.41 29.52 3.14
CA ALA A 40 1.68 29.52 3.86
C ALA A 40 1.53 29.93 5.34
N ARG A 41 0.66 30.92 5.63
CA ARG A 41 0.33 31.31 7.02
C ARG A 41 -0.40 30.19 7.75
N LEU A 42 -1.26 29.44 7.08
CA LEU A 42 -1.92 28.27 7.66
C LEU A 42 -0.88 27.23 8.08
N VAL A 43 0.09 26.90 7.22
CA VAL A 43 1.19 25.96 7.55
C VAL A 43 1.99 26.46 8.76
N HIS A 44 2.34 27.75 8.78
CA HIS A 44 3.02 28.35 9.94
C HIS A 44 2.21 28.16 11.24
N ASN A 45 0.91 28.48 11.19
CA ASN A 45 0.03 28.31 12.34
C ASN A 45 -0.12 26.84 12.75
N ILE A 46 -0.09 25.87 11.82
CA ILE A 46 -0.12 24.44 12.15
C ILE A 46 1.11 24.07 12.98
N VAL A 47 2.30 24.50 12.56
CA VAL A 47 3.53 24.22 13.30
C VAL A 47 3.53 24.92 14.66
N GLU A 48 3.15 26.20 14.70
CA GLU A 48 3.12 27.01 15.92
C GLU A 48 2.12 26.46 16.97
N ASN A 49 0.96 25.97 16.53
CA ASN A 49 -0.07 25.45 17.44
C ASN A 49 0.17 24.02 17.92
N ASN A 50 1.21 23.33 17.42
CA ASN A 50 1.54 21.96 17.84
C ASN A 50 3.01 21.85 18.32
N PRO A 51 3.46 22.69 19.27
CA PRO A 51 4.87 22.82 19.65
C PRO A 51 5.46 21.57 20.32
N GLU A 52 4.61 20.67 20.82
CA GLU A 52 5.02 19.39 21.42
C GLU A 52 5.19 18.26 20.39
N LYS A 53 4.67 18.45 19.17
CA LYS A 53 4.72 17.47 18.10
C LYS A 53 5.51 17.93 16.88
N MET A 54 5.60 19.22 16.60
CA MET A 54 6.27 19.73 15.41
C MET A 54 7.41 20.68 15.78
N PHE A 55 8.57 20.45 15.19
CA PHE A 55 9.78 21.22 15.42
C PHE A 55 10.45 21.57 14.10
N VAL A 56 11.17 22.67 14.04
CA VAL A 56 12.08 22.97 12.94
C VAL A 56 13.49 22.71 13.45
N ASP A 57 14.23 21.84 12.78
CA ASP A 57 15.60 21.53 13.17
C ASP A 57 16.61 22.58 12.65
N LYS A 58 17.87 22.41 13.03
CA LYS A 58 18.97 23.32 12.65
C LYS A 58 19.21 23.43 11.14
N ASP A 59 18.78 22.43 10.37
CA ASP A 59 18.94 22.36 8.92
C ASP A 59 17.69 22.91 8.20
N GLY A 60 16.70 23.43 8.95
CA GLY A 60 15.46 23.96 8.41
C GLY A 60 14.43 22.89 8.04
N LYS A 61 14.64 21.62 8.42
CA LYS A 61 13.70 20.53 8.16
C LYS A 61 12.63 20.49 9.25
N ILE A 62 11.41 20.09 8.87
CA ILE A 62 10.30 19.94 9.82
C ILE A 62 10.35 18.53 10.41
N VAL A 63 10.52 18.44 11.72
CA VAL A 63 10.44 17.20 12.49
C VAL A 63 9.02 17.07 13.06
N ILE A 64 8.37 15.94 12.79
CA ILE A 64 7.00 15.65 13.25
C ILE A 64 7.03 14.39 14.12
N ASN A 65 6.60 14.52 15.36
CA ASN A 65 6.47 13.42 16.30
C ASN A 65 5.05 12.85 16.25
N GLY A 66 4.73 12.11 15.18
CA GLY A 66 3.45 11.42 14.98
C GLY A 66 3.21 10.31 16.00
N SER A 67 2.01 9.74 16.10
CA SER A 67 1.69 8.72 17.10
C SER A 67 2.48 7.41 16.90
N LEU A 68 2.74 7.00 15.66
CA LEU A 68 3.41 5.75 15.32
C LEU A 68 4.91 5.91 15.08
N ALA A 69 5.36 7.04 14.53
CA ALA A 69 6.75 7.27 14.19
C ALA A 69 7.17 8.74 14.35
N THR A 70 8.47 8.99 14.21
CA THR A 70 9.01 10.35 14.08
C THR A 70 9.41 10.58 12.64
N TYR A 71 8.98 11.69 12.05
CA TYR A 71 9.20 12.04 10.67
C TYR A 71 10.12 13.24 10.56
N ARG A 72 10.95 13.28 9.52
CA ARG A 72 11.72 14.46 9.16
C ARG A 72 11.49 14.79 7.69
N VAL A 73 10.88 15.95 7.46
CA VAL A 73 10.43 16.42 6.15
C VAL A 73 11.43 17.45 5.65
N ASP A 74 12.06 17.15 4.52
CA ASP A 74 12.85 18.14 3.80
C ASP A 74 11.91 19.11 3.08
N MET A 75 12.11 20.41 3.31
CA MET A 75 11.31 21.45 2.68
C MET A 75 11.93 21.94 1.36
N ASN A 76 13.18 21.56 1.07
CA ASN A 76 13.91 22.07 -0.08
C ASN A 76 13.29 21.61 -1.41
N GLY A 77 12.90 20.34 -1.55
CA GLY A 77 12.25 19.88 -2.78
C GLY A 77 10.87 20.52 -2.97
N PHE A 78 10.11 20.70 -1.89
CA PHE A 78 8.86 21.47 -1.93
C PHE A 78 9.09 22.92 -2.40
N HIS A 79 10.07 23.63 -1.81
CA HIS A 79 10.38 25.01 -2.20
C HIS A 79 10.90 25.12 -3.64
N ASN A 80 11.75 24.18 -4.07
CA ASN A 80 12.29 24.15 -5.44
C ASN A 80 11.16 23.99 -6.45
N LYS A 81 10.18 23.12 -6.17
CA LYS A 81 9.02 22.91 -7.04
C LYS A 81 8.09 24.12 -7.10
N MET A 82 7.95 24.85 -6.00
CA MET A 82 7.21 26.12 -5.97
C MET A 82 7.89 27.23 -6.77
N ASN A 83 9.23 27.26 -6.73
CA ASN A 83 10.02 28.23 -7.48
C ASN A 83 10.10 27.89 -8.98
N ASN A 84 10.19 26.61 -9.31
CA ASN A 84 10.25 26.10 -10.68
C ASN A 84 9.39 24.83 -10.81
N PRO A 85 8.16 24.93 -11.36
CA PRO A 85 7.27 23.78 -11.51
C PRO A 85 7.75 22.77 -12.57
N PHE A 86 8.76 23.13 -13.38
CA PHE A 86 9.37 22.24 -14.37
C PHE A 86 10.63 21.53 -13.84
N ASP A 87 11.01 21.77 -12.59
CA ASP A 87 12.11 21.03 -11.99
C ASP A 87 11.69 19.56 -11.77
N TYR A 88 12.63 18.65 -12.03
CA TYR A 88 12.40 17.19 -11.97
C TYR A 88 12.45 16.63 -10.54
N SER A 89 12.57 17.48 -9.51
CA SER A 89 12.55 17.06 -8.12
C SER A 89 11.23 16.34 -7.80
N SER A 90 11.33 15.04 -7.54
CA SER A 90 10.22 14.23 -7.05
C SER A 90 9.74 14.80 -5.72
N PHE A 91 8.42 14.79 -5.47
CA PHE A 91 7.87 15.18 -4.17
C PHE A 91 8.62 14.42 -3.05
N ASP A 92 9.12 15.16 -2.06
CA ASP A 92 10.21 14.71 -1.19
C ASP A 92 9.89 13.40 -0.47
N GLN A 93 10.89 12.52 -0.45
CA GLN A 93 10.88 11.36 0.43
C GLN A 93 10.96 11.85 1.88
N VAL A 94 10.03 11.41 2.72
CA VAL A 94 10.11 11.69 4.16
C VAL A 94 11.00 10.67 4.84
N GLU A 95 11.89 11.13 5.71
CA GLU A 95 12.65 10.26 6.59
C GLU A 95 11.69 9.77 7.69
N VAL A 96 11.54 8.46 7.82
CA VAL A 96 10.67 7.79 8.80
C VAL A 96 11.56 7.10 9.82
N HIS A 97 11.50 7.57 11.07
CA HIS A 97 12.32 7.10 12.18
C HIS A 97 11.46 6.44 13.27
N PRO A 98 12.07 5.60 14.14
CA PRO A 98 11.41 5.07 15.32
C PRO A 98 10.83 6.17 16.20
N LYS A 99 9.69 5.89 16.80
CA LYS A 99 8.92 6.84 17.62
C LYS A 99 9.81 7.44 18.71
N GLY A 100 9.93 8.77 18.68
CA GLY A 100 10.65 9.57 19.67
C GLY A 100 12.15 9.70 19.44
N ILE A 101 12.70 9.16 18.34
CA ILE A 101 14.15 9.15 18.09
C ILE A 101 14.44 9.52 16.63
N LEU A 102 15.38 10.43 16.40
CA LEU A 102 16.00 10.64 15.09
C LEU A 102 17.19 9.69 14.95
N SER A 103 16.95 8.53 14.32
CA SER A 103 17.98 7.50 14.08
C SER A 103 18.72 7.74 12.76
N GLU A 104 20.02 7.44 12.72
CA GLU A 104 20.81 7.39 11.48
C GLU A 104 20.30 6.33 10.50
N LYS A 105 19.71 5.25 11.02
CA LYS A 105 19.05 4.21 10.24
C LYS A 105 17.55 4.52 10.16
N PHE A 106 17.17 5.33 9.18
CA PHE A 106 15.77 5.65 8.87
C PHE A 106 15.29 4.88 7.64
N GLN A 107 13.96 4.81 7.48
CA GLN A 107 13.32 4.40 6.24
C GLN A 107 12.88 5.63 5.47
N THR A 108 12.68 5.52 4.16
CA THR A 108 12.09 6.59 3.37
C THR A 108 10.72 6.20 2.85
N ALA A 109 9.80 7.16 2.79
CA ALA A 109 8.48 6.96 2.24
C ALA A 109 8.08 8.13 1.32
N CYS A 110 7.47 7.81 0.19
CA CYS A 110 6.78 8.80 -0.64
C CYS A 110 5.33 8.92 -0.16
N VAL A 111 5.04 9.92 0.66
CA VAL A 111 3.69 10.10 1.21
C VAL A 111 2.88 11.01 0.28
N GLN A 112 1.76 10.49 -0.23
CA GLN A 112 0.88 11.21 -1.15
C GLN A 112 -0.45 11.52 -0.46
N VAL A 113 -0.78 12.81 -0.38
CA VAL A 113 -2.08 13.28 0.12
C VAL A 113 -3.05 13.36 -1.05
N GLN A 114 -4.34 13.12 -0.80
CA GLN A 114 -5.37 13.33 -1.81
C GLN A 114 -5.42 14.80 -2.24
N MET A 115 -5.28 15.05 -3.54
CA MET A 115 -5.22 16.40 -4.10
C MET A 115 -6.56 16.78 -4.77
N HIS A 116 -6.97 18.03 -4.59
CA HIS A 116 -7.98 18.67 -5.43
C HIS A 116 -7.31 19.72 -6.33
N ALA A 117 -7.76 19.82 -7.59
CA ALA A 117 -7.13 20.69 -8.60
C ALA A 117 -7.13 22.18 -8.22
N SER A 118 -8.05 22.61 -7.37
CA SER A 118 -8.16 24.00 -6.88
C SER A 118 -7.41 24.27 -5.58
N MET A 119 -6.72 23.28 -5.01
CA MET A 119 -6.03 23.41 -3.73
C MET A 119 -4.69 24.15 -3.89
N PRO A 120 -4.46 25.27 -3.17
CA PRO A 120 -3.15 25.90 -3.11
C PRO A 120 -2.06 24.92 -2.65
N ALA A 121 -0.86 25.03 -3.20
CA ALA A 121 0.22 24.08 -2.90
C ALA A 121 0.62 24.03 -1.41
N TYR A 122 0.55 25.16 -0.69
CA TYR A 122 0.83 25.17 0.75
C TYR A 122 -0.31 24.54 1.58
N ASP A 123 -1.54 24.47 1.07
CA ASP A 123 -2.61 23.72 1.76
C ASP A 123 -2.33 22.21 1.68
N LEU A 124 -1.77 21.74 0.55
CA LEU A 124 -1.30 20.37 0.42
C LEU A 124 -0.21 20.05 1.45
N LEU A 125 0.74 20.96 1.65
CA LEU A 125 1.76 20.83 2.70
C LEU A 125 1.12 20.79 4.10
N GLY A 126 0.15 21.67 4.39
CA GLY A 126 -0.56 21.64 5.67
C GLY A 126 -1.26 20.31 5.92
N ALA A 127 -1.99 19.80 4.94
CA ALA A 127 -2.66 18.50 5.01
C ALA A 127 -1.64 17.36 5.19
N TYR A 128 -0.50 17.44 4.51
CA TYR A 128 0.59 16.49 4.63
C TYR A 128 1.17 16.42 6.05
N LEU A 129 1.52 17.58 6.64
CA LEU A 129 2.06 17.65 8.00
C LEU A 129 1.06 17.12 9.03
N LEU A 130 -0.23 17.48 8.90
CA LEU A 130 -1.30 16.99 9.76
C LEU A 130 -1.53 15.49 9.60
N GLY A 131 -1.43 14.97 8.37
CA GLY A 131 -1.58 13.55 8.07
C GLY A 131 -0.49 12.71 8.73
N LEU A 132 0.77 13.18 8.70
CA LEU A 132 1.90 12.54 9.40
C LEU A 132 1.77 12.67 10.92
N MET A 133 1.28 13.80 11.43
CA MET A 133 1.04 13.97 12.85
C MET A 133 -0.04 13.00 13.39
N ASN A 134 -1.02 12.65 12.55
CA ASN A 134 -2.12 11.74 12.84
C ASN A 134 -1.96 10.37 12.14
N ASP A 135 -0.71 9.93 11.99
CA ASP A 135 -0.32 8.67 11.37
C ASP A 135 -1.08 7.42 11.88
N GLU A 136 -1.51 7.38 13.15
CA GLU A 136 -2.30 6.28 13.74
C GLU A 136 -3.57 5.96 12.95
N HIS A 137 -4.15 6.97 12.28
CA HIS A 137 -5.38 6.83 11.50
C HIS A 137 -5.13 6.72 10.00
N THR A 138 -4.11 7.41 9.49
CA THR A 138 -3.89 7.55 8.03
C THR A 138 -3.09 6.40 7.43
N TRP A 139 -2.20 5.76 8.20
CA TRP A 139 -1.23 4.80 7.65
C TRP A 139 -1.84 3.52 7.05
N LEU A 140 -3.11 3.23 7.33
CA LEU A 140 -3.85 2.06 6.82
C LEU A 140 -4.76 2.41 5.64
N GLU A 141 -4.80 3.67 5.22
CA GLU A 141 -5.48 4.10 3.99
C GLU A 141 -4.77 3.53 2.75
N GLU A 142 -5.53 3.28 1.68
CA GLU A 142 -5.02 2.58 0.48
C GLU A 142 -3.88 3.34 -0.21
N ASN A 143 -3.98 4.68 -0.27
CA ASN A 143 -2.97 5.56 -0.84
C ASN A 143 -1.70 5.71 0.04
N MET A 144 -1.71 5.21 1.27
CA MET A 144 -0.58 5.31 2.20
C MET A 144 0.34 4.08 2.16
N THR A 145 0.29 3.29 1.08
CA THR A 145 1.13 2.09 0.90
C THR A 145 2.64 2.34 1.13
N PRO A 146 3.26 3.43 0.64
CA PRO A 146 4.68 3.69 0.93
C PRO A 146 4.97 3.93 2.42
N LEU A 147 4.11 4.70 3.11
CA LEU A 147 4.23 4.93 4.55
C LEU A 147 4.07 3.62 5.32
N ARG A 148 3.05 2.84 4.97
CA ARG A 148 2.78 1.53 5.55
C ARG A 148 3.98 0.60 5.41
N ARG A 149 4.59 0.53 4.22
CA ARG A 149 5.82 -0.26 3.99
C ARG A 149 6.98 0.21 4.85
N ALA A 150 7.22 1.52 4.95
CA ALA A 150 8.28 2.07 5.79
C ALA A 150 8.07 1.74 7.28
N LEU A 151 6.86 1.91 7.79
CA LEU A 151 6.50 1.56 9.17
C LEU A 151 6.65 0.05 9.44
N TYR A 152 6.21 -0.80 8.51
CA TYR A 152 6.35 -2.25 8.61
C TYR A 152 7.80 -2.71 8.57
N SER A 153 8.62 -2.14 7.67
CA SER A 153 10.06 -2.42 7.58
C SER A 153 10.77 -2.11 8.90
N MET A 154 10.32 -1.04 9.57
CA MET A 154 10.92 -0.59 10.81
C MET A 154 10.49 -1.40 12.04
N TYR A 155 9.19 -1.66 12.19
CA TYR A 155 8.64 -2.26 13.41
C TYR A 155 8.30 -3.76 13.29
N GLY A 156 8.07 -4.24 12.06
CA GLY A 156 7.55 -5.57 11.80
C GLY A 156 6.16 -5.79 12.41
N LEU A 157 5.85 -7.06 12.68
CA LEU A 157 4.57 -7.52 13.25
C LEU A 157 4.62 -7.77 14.77
N ARG A 158 5.79 -7.63 15.38
CA ARG A 158 5.94 -7.75 16.84
C ARG A 158 5.25 -6.57 17.53
N MET A 159 5.02 -6.72 18.84
CA MET A 159 4.44 -5.66 19.66
C MET A 159 5.22 -4.35 19.48
N SER A 160 4.54 -3.33 18.96
CA SER A 160 5.11 -2.05 18.54
C SER A 160 4.02 -0.97 18.55
N PRO A 161 4.35 0.30 18.27
CA PRO A 161 3.33 1.35 18.12
C PRO A 161 2.24 1.01 17.08
N LEU A 162 2.54 0.16 16.09
CA LEU A 162 1.57 -0.26 15.07
C LEU A 162 0.51 -1.23 15.59
N THR A 163 0.80 -1.98 16.67
CA THR A 163 0.02 -3.16 17.05
C THR A 163 -1.44 -2.85 17.34
N LYS A 164 -1.74 -1.72 17.99
CA LYS A 164 -3.10 -1.34 18.37
C LYS A 164 -3.96 -1.06 17.13
N SER A 165 -3.54 -0.09 16.30
CA SER A 165 -4.28 0.31 15.10
C SER A 165 -4.35 -0.83 14.07
N LEU A 166 -3.28 -1.61 13.92
CA LEU A 166 -3.29 -2.80 13.07
C LEU A 166 -4.28 -3.87 13.54
N SER A 167 -4.33 -4.13 14.85
CA SER A 167 -5.26 -5.11 15.43
C SER A 167 -6.71 -4.69 15.24
N GLU A 168 -7.02 -3.42 15.48
CA GLU A 168 -8.36 -2.86 15.25
C GLU A 168 -8.75 -2.97 13.78
N HIS A 169 -7.85 -2.62 12.85
CA HIS A 169 -8.09 -2.70 11.41
C HIS A 169 -8.39 -4.13 10.94
N LEU A 170 -7.55 -5.10 11.29
CA LEU A 170 -7.76 -6.49 10.89
C LEU A 170 -8.98 -7.11 11.55
N TYR A 171 -9.32 -6.71 12.78
CA TYR A 171 -10.56 -7.12 13.43
C TYR A 171 -11.79 -6.57 12.69
N LEU A 172 -11.77 -5.30 12.30
CA LEU A 172 -12.88 -4.69 11.58
C LEU A 172 -13.07 -5.32 10.19
N ARG A 173 -11.98 -5.48 9.43
CA ARG A 173 -12.01 -5.93 8.02
C ARG A 173 -12.17 -7.45 7.87
N HIS A 174 -11.46 -8.25 8.68
CA HIS A 174 -11.38 -9.71 8.51
C HIS A 174 -11.82 -10.51 9.75
N LYS A 175 -12.31 -9.84 10.80
CA LYS A 175 -12.52 -10.45 12.13
C LYS A 175 -11.24 -11.11 12.66
N GLY A 176 -10.09 -10.54 12.29
CA GLY A 176 -8.78 -10.99 12.72
C GLY A 176 -8.53 -10.74 14.21
N GLN A 177 -7.93 -11.72 14.87
CA GLN A 177 -7.54 -11.67 16.28
C GLN A 177 -6.02 -11.85 16.38
N PHE A 178 -5.34 -10.81 16.85
CA PHE A 178 -3.93 -10.86 17.18
C PHE A 178 -3.73 -11.50 18.56
N ASP A 179 -2.86 -12.49 18.60
CA ASP A 179 -2.24 -13.01 19.81
C ASP A 179 -0.81 -12.49 19.89
N THR A 180 -0.64 -11.37 20.58
CA THR A 180 0.66 -10.70 20.75
C THR A 180 1.62 -11.48 21.64
N LYS A 181 1.15 -12.47 22.41
CA LYS A 181 2.01 -13.30 23.25
C LYS A 181 2.70 -14.40 22.46
N ASN A 182 1.99 -14.94 21.47
CA ASN A 182 2.49 -16.03 20.64
C ASN A 182 2.91 -15.57 19.23
N ASP A 183 2.87 -14.26 18.96
CA ASP A 183 3.15 -13.67 17.65
C ASP A 183 2.31 -14.32 16.53
N ARG A 184 0.99 -14.33 16.73
CA ARG A 184 0.03 -14.94 15.78
C ARG A 184 -1.12 -14.01 15.41
N LEU A 185 -1.63 -14.19 14.20
CA LEU A 185 -2.90 -13.65 13.74
C LEU A 185 -3.81 -14.81 13.35
N THR A 186 -5.04 -14.81 13.84
CA THR A 186 -6.09 -15.76 13.40
C THR A 186 -7.26 -15.02 12.80
N PHE A 187 -7.82 -15.53 11.71
CA PHE A 187 -8.94 -14.89 11.01
C PHE A 187 -9.74 -15.91 10.22
N ASN A 188 -10.94 -15.51 9.79
CA ASN A 188 -11.80 -16.39 9.00
C ASN A 188 -11.41 -16.35 7.53
N GLY A 189 -11.43 -17.53 6.91
CA GLY A 189 -11.52 -17.68 5.46
C GLY A 189 -12.98 -17.88 5.04
N THR A 190 -13.18 -18.35 3.82
CA THR A 190 -14.49 -18.68 3.29
C THR A 190 -14.89 -20.13 3.59
N ASN A 191 -16.16 -20.47 3.38
CA ASN A 191 -16.70 -21.82 3.56
C ASN A 191 -16.45 -22.46 4.94
N GLY A 192 -16.29 -21.63 5.98
CA GLY A 192 -16.03 -22.07 7.36
C GLY A 192 -14.58 -22.40 7.66
N TRP A 193 -13.65 -22.14 6.74
CA TRP A 193 -12.22 -22.23 6.99
C TRP A 193 -11.77 -21.10 7.91
N LYS A 194 -10.72 -21.36 8.68
CA LYS A 194 -9.98 -20.33 9.41
C LYS A 194 -8.51 -20.44 9.09
N TRP A 195 -7.82 -19.31 9.15
CA TRP A 195 -6.39 -19.19 8.88
C TRP A 195 -5.66 -18.70 10.12
N ARG A 196 -4.42 -19.15 10.26
CA ARG A 196 -3.50 -18.71 11.28
C ARG A 196 -2.14 -18.41 10.67
N LEU A 197 -1.68 -17.20 10.86
CA LEU A 197 -0.33 -16.75 10.52
C LEU A 197 0.47 -16.66 11.81
N SER A 198 1.64 -17.29 11.84
CA SER A 198 2.61 -17.12 12.93
C SER A 198 3.88 -16.46 12.41
N PHE A 199 4.31 -15.40 13.08
CA PHE A 199 5.44 -14.54 12.69
C PHE A 199 6.48 -14.40 13.81
N GLY A 200 6.44 -15.29 14.82
CA GLY A 200 7.36 -15.27 15.96
C GLY A 200 8.72 -15.91 15.70
N ASN A 201 8.90 -16.69 14.64
CA ASN A 201 10.16 -17.38 14.34
C ASN A 201 11.17 -16.41 13.69
N PRO A 202 12.25 -16.01 14.37
CA PRO A 202 13.23 -15.08 13.80
C PRO A 202 14.13 -15.71 12.72
N LEU A 203 14.10 -17.04 12.56
CA LEU A 203 14.89 -17.74 11.54
C LEU A 203 14.11 -17.95 10.23
N ALA A 204 12.79 -17.75 10.25
CA ALA A 204 11.98 -17.80 9.04
C ALA A 204 12.10 -16.47 8.28
N ARG A 205 12.09 -16.55 6.95
CA ARG A 205 11.99 -15.38 6.06
C ARG A 205 10.56 -14.86 6.00
N GLY A 206 9.60 -15.77 6.01
CA GLY A 206 8.19 -15.49 6.00
C GLY A 206 7.46 -15.94 7.25
N PHE A 207 6.16 -16.14 7.06
CA PHE A 207 5.21 -16.61 8.05
C PHE A 207 5.00 -18.11 7.94
N LYS A 208 4.82 -18.75 9.10
CA LYS A 208 4.19 -20.05 9.19
C LYS A 208 2.69 -19.87 8.96
N ILE A 209 2.13 -20.68 8.06
CA ILE A 209 0.71 -20.64 7.69
C ILE A 209 0.07 -21.97 8.10
N GLU A 210 -1.06 -21.86 8.77
CA GLU A 210 -1.86 -22.98 9.24
C GLU A 210 -3.33 -22.69 8.97
N TYR A 211 -4.14 -23.74 8.89
CA TYR A 211 -5.56 -23.62 8.62
C TYR A 211 -6.41 -24.59 9.44
N GLN A 212 -7.68 -24.27 9.60
CA GLN A 212 -8.67 -25.11 10.28
C GLN A 212 -9.85 -25.30 9.34
N LYS A 213 -10.22 -26.56 9.09
CA LYS A 213 -11.39 -26.92 8.27
C LYS A 213 -12.70 -26.68 9.04
N PRO A 214 -13.85 -26.59 8.34
CA PRO A 214 -15.13 -26.44 9.00
C PRO A 214 -15.36 -27.60 9.98
N ARG A 215 -15.78 -27.27 11.21
CA ARG A 215 -16.05 -28.24 12.29
C ARG A 215 -14.81 -28.99 12.81
N GLN A 216 -13.62 -28.54 12.46
CA GLN A 216 -12.37 -29.06 13.02
C GLN A 216 -11.92 -28.17 14.18
N ASP A 217 -11.36 -28.77 15.24
CA ASP A 217 -10.88 -28.02 16.43
C ASP A 217 -9.34 -27.91 16.49
N TRP A 218 -8.62 -28.74 15.73
CA TRP A 218 -7.16 -28.65 15.60
C TRP A 218 -6.75 -27.81 14.39
N TRP A 219 -5.47 -27.43 14.32
CA TRP A 219 -4.88 -26.70 13.20
C TRP A 219 -4.08 -27.66 12.31
N ASN A 220 -4.25 -27.56 11.01
CA ASN A 220 -3.46 -28.25 10.01
C ASN A 220 -2.34 -27.33 9.51
N HIS A 221 -1.21 -27.93 9.18
CA HIS A 221 -0.07 -27.24 8.60
C HIS A 221 -0.31 -26.93 7.11
N MET A 222 0.14 -25.76 6.67
CA MET A 222 0.20 -25.39 5.25
C MET A 222 1.65 -25.10 4.82
N PHE A 223 2.33 -24.22 5.56
CA PHE A 223 3.73 -23.83 5.34
C PHE A 223 4.40 -23.57 6.69
N ASP A 224 5.65 -24.00 6.88
CA ASP A 224 6.48 -23.55 8.00
C ASP A 224 7.18 -22.22 7.68
N ASP A 225 7.50 -21.97 6.41
CA ASP A 225 7.98 -20.69 5.90
C ASP A 225 7.45 -20.46 4.48
N HIS A 226 6.32 -19.74 4.37
CA HIS A 226 5.68 -19.56 3.06
C HIS A 226 6.60 -18.86 2.04
N SER A 227 7.51 -17.96 2.46
CA SER A 227 8.39 -17.25 1.52
C SER A 227 9.49 -18.14 0.93
N VAL A 228 9.67 -19.36 1.45
CA VAL A 228 10.59 -20.36 0.90
C VAL A 228 9.84 -21.47 0.17
N GLU A 229 8.59 -21.74 0.57
CA GLU A 229 7.78 -22.86 0.07
C GLU A 229 6.75 -22.45 -1.01
N THR A 230 6.68 -21.17 -1.37
CA THR A 230 5.82 -20.63 -2.44
C THR A 230 6.67 -20.05 -3.56
N THR A 231 6.07 -19.74 -4.71
CA THR A 231 6.79 -19.27 -5.91
C THR A 231 6.95 -17.75 -5.93
N ASP A 232 7.04 -17.11 -4.74
CA ASP A 232 7.09 -15.65 -4.56
C ASP A 232 5.95 -14.87 -5.26
N HIS A 233 4.80 -15.50 -5.46
CA HIS A 233 3.64 -14.87 -6.08
C HIS A 233 3.16 -13.65 -5.25
N TYR A 234 2.71 -12.58 -5.91
CA TYR A 234 2.37 -11.31 -5.23
C TYR A 234 1.29 -11.45 -4.14
N THR A 235 0.33 -12.38 -4.32
CA THR A 235 -0.70 -12.66 -3.30
C THR A 235 -0.14 -13.33 -2.04
N MET A 236 1.07 -13.88 -2.12
CA MET A 236 1.75 -14.58 -1.04
C MET A 236 3.03 -13.86 -0.58
N SER A 237 3.28 -12.61 -0.99
CA SER A 237 4.57 -11.93 -0.74
C SER A 237 4.55 -10.96 0.44
N HIS A 238 3.42 -10.32 0.72
CA HIS A 238 3.29 -9.31 1.77
C HIS A 238 2.18 -9.65 2.75
N PHE A 239 2.35 -9.21 4.01
CA PHE A 239 1.41 -9.52 5.08
C PHE A 239 -0.06 -9.15 4.76
N PHE A 240 -0.32 -7.95 4.24
CA PHE A 240 -1.70 -7.54 3.92
C PHE A 240 -2.27 -8.34 2.76
N ASP A 241 -1.47 -8.59 1.72
CA ASP A 241 -1.89 -9.33 0.54
C ASP A 241 -2.22 -10.78 0.91
N ILE A 242 -1.40 -11.41 1.77
CA ILE A 242 -1.66 -12.74 2.33
C ILE A 242 -2.94 -12.75 3.14
N VAL A 243 -3.14 -11.80 4.06
CA VAL A 243 -4.34 -11.77 4.91
C VAL A 243 -5.60 -11.59 4.05
N GLU A 244 -5.58 -10.69 3.07
CA GLU A 244 -6.69 -10.48 2.14
C GLU A 244 -6.96 -11.75 1.32
N HIS A 245 -5.93 -12.33 0.68
CA HIS A 245 -6.05 -13.52 -0.15
C HIS A 245 -6.56 -14.74 0.62
N LEU A 246 -6.01 -14.98 1.82
CA LEU A 246 -6.45 -16.06 2.68
C LEU A 246 -7.87 -15.83 3.20
N SER A 247 -8.27 -14.59 3.50
CA SER A 247 -9.62 -14.30 4.00
C SER A 247 -10.72 -14.63 2.98
N GLN A 248 -10.37 -14.61 1.69
CA GLN A 248 -11.25 -14.98 0.58
C GLN A 248 -11.13 -16.48 0.21
N SER A 249 -10.09 -17.16 0.68
CA SER A 249 -9.80 -18.58 0.42
C SER A 249 -10.51 -19.52 1.40
N PRO A 250 -10.96 -20.72 0.96
CA PRO A 250 -10.67 -21.37 -0.32
C PRO A 250 -11.66 -21.05 -1.47
N ALA A 251 -12.75 -20.32 -1.24
CA ALA A 251 -13.76 -20.06 -2.26
C ALA A 251 -13.22 -19.29 -3.48
N LEU A 252 -12.39 -18.26 -3.25
CA LEU A 252 -11.72 -17.49 -4.30
C LEU A 252 -10.93 -18.39 -5.27
N LEU A 253 -10.26 -19.40 -4.74
CA LEU A 253 -9.36 -20.27 -5.50
C LEU A 253 -10.07 -21.09 -6.58
N ARG A 254 -11.37 -21.34 -6.45
CA ARG A 254 -12.16 -22.06 -7.47
C ARG A 254 -12.31 -21.27 -8.77
N GLN A 255 -12.16 -19.95 -8.70
CA GLN A 255 -12.27 -19.03 -9.84
C GLN A 255 -10.92 -18.43 -10.21
N ALA A 256 -9.86 -18.77 -9.47
CA ALA A 256 -8.53 -18.23 -9.68
C ALA A 256 -7.87 -18.92 -10.88
N ALA A 257 -7.40 -18.13 -11.83
CA ALA A 257 -6.39 -18.60 -12.78
C ALA A 257 -5.04 -18.74 -12.08
N GLU A 258 -4.04 -19.33 -12.76
CA GLU A 258 -2.66 -19.41 -12.24
C GLU A 258 -2.04 -18.01 -12.03
N TRP A 259 -2.49 -17.02 -12.78
CA TRP A 259 -2.11 -15.61 -12.61
C TRP A 259 -2.67 -14.95 -11.34
N ASN A 260 -3.70 -15.54 -10.74
CA ASN A 260 -4.45 -14.93 -9.63
C ASN A 260 -3.99 -15.47 -8.27
N THR A 261 -3.18 -16.52 -8.24
CA THR A 261 -2.76 -17.16 -6.99
C THR A 261 -1.50 -17.98 -7.19
N ASP A 262 -0.73 -18.10 -6.11
CA ASP A 262 0.40 -19.00 -6.06
C ASP A 262 0.03 -20.46 -6.44
N PRO A 263 0.76 -21.08 -7.39
CA PRO A 263 0.44 -22.41 -7.91
C PRO A 263 0.68 -23.53 -6.90
N ILE A 264 1.59 -23.37 -5.93
CA ILE A 264 1.82 -24.35 -4.87
C ILE A 264 0.68 -24.26 -3.84
N PHE A 265 0.32 -23.03 -3.44
CA PHE A 265 -0.76 -22.77 -2.48
C PHE A 265 -2.11 -23.34 -2.95
N VAL A 266 -2.51 -23.07 -4.21
CA VAL A 266 -3.80 -23.54 -4.73
C VAL A 266 -3.88 -25.07 -4.71
N ARG A 267 -2.78 -25.76 -5.01
CA ARG A 267 -2.70 -27.22 -4.99
C ARG A 267 -2.71 -27.80 -3.58
N LYS A 268 -1.94 -27.22 -2.65
CA LYS A 268 -2.01 -27.62 -1.22
C LYS A 268 -3.41 -27.44 -0.63
N VAL A 269 -4.14 -26.38 -1.00
CA VAL A 269 -5.54 -26.22 -0.57
C VAL A 269 -6.46 -27.23 -1.25
N ALA A 270 -6.25 -27.51 -2.54
CA ALA A 270 -7.04 -28.50 -3.28
C ALA A 270 -6.97 -29.89 -2.64
N SER A 271 -5.81 -30.30 -2.13
CA SER A 271 -5.62 -31.57 -1.40
C SER A 271 -6.54 -31.73 -0.18
N ASP A 272 -7.05 -30.63 0.37
CA ASP A 272 -7.92 -30.63 1.55
C ASP A 272 -9.31 -30.05 1.31
N TYR A 273 -9.58 -29.60 0.07
CA TYR A 273 -10.82 -28.97 -0.33
C TYR A 273 -11.36 -29.57 -1.64
N PRO A 274 -12.17 -30.65 -1.55
CA PRO A 274 -12.61 -31.42 -2.72
C PRO A 274 -13.27 -30.63 -3.86
N PRO A 275 -14.07 -29.58 -3.60
CA PRO A 275 -14.61 -28.76 -4.69
C PRO A 275 -13.53 -28.11 -5.57
N LEU A 276 -12.44 -27.62 -4.98
CA LEU A 276 -11.33 -27.04 -5.73
C LEU A 276 -10.54 -28.11 -6.48
N ALA A 277 -10.30 -29.27 -5.86
CA ALA A 277 -9.62 -30.37 -6.55
C ALA A 277 -10.36 -30.82 -7.82
N ARG A 278 -11.70 -30.91 -7.77
CA ARG A 278 -12.52 -31.23 -8.95
C ARG A 278 -12.46 -30.18 -10.04
N ASP A 279 -12.31 -28.91 -9.69
CA ASP A 279 -12.17 -27.84 -10.67
C ASP A 279 -10.74 -27.84 -11.26
N LEU A 280 -9.73 -28.19 -10.46
CA LEU A 280 -8.33 -28.18 -10.88
C LEU A 280 -7.95 -29.40 -11.72
N ILE A 281 -8.55 -30.57 -11.50
CA ILE A 281 -8.18 -31.81 -12.20
C ILE A 281 -8.37 -31.72 -13.71
N SER A 282 -9.42 -31.05 -14.19
CA SER A 282 -9.66 -30.87 -15.62
C SER A 282 -8.53 -30.11 -16.31
N ARG A 283 -7.81 -29.27 -15.55
CA ARG A 283 -6.62 -28.57 -16.04
C ARG A 283 -5.39 -29.46 -16.00
N ILE A 284 -5.19 -30.17 -14.89
CA ILE A 284 -4.06 -31.09 -14.67
C ILE A 284 -4.04 -32.25 -15.69
N GLU A 285 -5.20 -32.62 -16.23
CA GLU A 285 -5.37 -33.69 -17.23
C GLU A 285 -5.45 -33.18 -18.67
N ALA A 286 -5.30 -31.87 -18.91
CA ALA A 286 -5.28 -31.33 -20.26
C ALA A 286 -4.03 -31.82 -21.03
N GLU A 287 -4.16 -32.06 -22.34
CA GLU A 287 -3.07 -32.62 -23.17
C GLU A 287 -1.84 -31.68 -23.25
N ASP A 288 -2.07 -30.38 -23.09
CA ASP A 288 -1.07 -29.31 -23.13
C ASP A 288 -0.56 -28.90 -21.74
N TYR A 289 -0.91 -29.64 -20.69
CA TYR A 289 -0.49 -29.31 -19.33
C TYR A 289 0.93 -29.83 -19.03
N ASP A 290 1.85 -28.91 -18.75
CA ASP A 290 3.17 -29.21 -18.19
C ASP A 290 3.43 -28.33 -16.95
N PRO A 291 3.66 -28.91 -15.76
CA PRO A 291 4.07 -28.18 -14.56
C PRO A 291 5.28 -27.25 -14.75
N SER A 292 6.21 -27.59 -15.65
CA SER A 292 7.41 -26.80 -15.94
C SER A 292 7.15 -25.60 -16.85
N GLU A 293 5.99 -25.54 -17.49
CA GLU A 293 5.53 -24.42 -18.31
C GLU A 293 4.60 -23.47 -17.54
N ILE A 294 4.48 -23.63 -16.21
CA ILE A 294 3.80 -22.65 -15.37
C ILE A 294 4.69 -21.43 -15.24
N TYR A 295 4.12 -20.26 -15.53
CA TYR A 295 4.81 -18.99 -15.43
C TYR A 295 4.52 -18.33 -14.08
N SER A 296 5.57 -17.75 -13.51
CA SER A 296 5.48 -16.81 -12.41
C SER A 296 4.76 -15.53 -12.83
N PHE A 297 4.42 -14.70 -11.85
CA PHE A 297 3.79 -13.40 -12.09
C PHE A 297 4.64 -12.46 -12.99
N TYR A 298 5.95 -12.71 -13.15
CA TYR A 298 6.84 -11.90 -13.97
C TYR A 298 6.97 -12.38 -15.42
N ASP A 299 6.05 -13.23 -15.90
CA ASP A 299 6.15 -13.91 -17.21
C ASP A 299 7.42 -14.78 -17.35
N GLU A 300 8.04 -15.17 -16.23
CA GLU A 300 9.21 -16.06 -16.19
C GLU A 300 8.76 -17.46 -15.76
N PRO A 301 9.28 -18.55 -16.36
CA PRO A 301 9.00 -19.91 -15.89
C PRO A 301 9.36 -20.06 -14.41
N ILE A 302 8.56 -20.82 -13.66
CA ILE A 302 8.89 -21.15 -12.26
C ILE A 302 10.19 -21.95 -12.15
N ASP A 303 10.81 -21.95 -10.96
CA ASP A 303 12.03 -22.72 -10.73
C ASP A 303 11.78 -24.23 -10.89
N SER A 304 12.82 -24.94 -11.29
CA SER A 304 12.79 -26.40 -11.45
C SER A 304 12.33 -27.14 -10.19
N ASN A 305 12.69 -26.67 -8.99
CA ASN A 305 12.25 -27.29 -7.74
C ASN A 305 10.76 -27.07 -7.50
N ASP A 306 10.24 -25.89 -7.84
CA ASP A 306 8.83 -25.56 -7.71
C ASP A 306 7.99 -26.39 -8.69
N ALA A 307 8.48 -26.58 -9.92
CA ALA A 307 7.83 -27.45 -10.91
C ALA A 307 7.75 -28.91 -10.43
N ILE A 308 8.82 -29.43 -9.81
CA ILE A 308 8.82 -30.78 -9.20
C ILE A 308 7.80 -30.85 -8.06
N GLN A 309 7.77 -29.84 -7.20
CA GLN A 309 6.83 -29.78 -6.08
C GLN A 309 5.38 -29.72 -6.57
N ILE A 310 5.12 -28.96 -7.63
CA ILE A 310 3.81 -28.87 -8.28
C ILE A 310 3.40 -30.23 -8.86
N SER A 311 4.29 -30.87 -9.62
CA SER A 311 4.02 -32.19 -10.20
C SER A 311 3.68 -33.22 -9.12
N PHE A 312 4.38 -33.20 -7.99
CA PHE A 312 4.08 -34.06 -6.86
C PHE A 312 2.68 -33.78 -6.26
N LEU A 313 2.31 -32.51 -6.12
CA LEU A 313 0.99 -32.12 -5.62
C LEU A 313 -0.13 -32.50 -6.61
N ASP A 314 0.10 -32.40 -7.92
CA ASP A 314 -0.85 -32.83 -8.94
C ASP A 314 -1.15 -34.33 -8.83
N ASP A 315 -0.13 -35.15 -8.61
CA ASP A 315 -0.30 -36.59 -8.40
C ASP A 315 -1.10 -36.93 -7.14
N GLN A 316 -0.93 -36.14 -6.07
CA GLN A 316 -1.76 -36.25 -4.87
C GLN A 316 -3.23 -35.93 -5.16
N ILE A 317 -3.49 -34.88 -5.94
CA ILE A 317 -4.85 -34.48 -6.31
C ILE A 317 -5.51 -35.54 -7.20
N ARG A 318 -4.78 -36.06 -8.19
CA ARG A 318 -5.23 -37.21 -9.02
C ARG A 318 -5.62 -38.39 -8.14
N SER A 319 -4.74 -38.77 -7.23
CA SER A 319 -4.96 -39.90 -6.31
C SER A 319 -6.18 -39.70 -5.41
N MET A 320 -6.41 -38.47 -4.94
CA MET A 320 -7.55 -38.14 -4.08
C MET A 320 -8.89 -38.21 -4.83
N ILE A 321 -8.94 -37.80 -6.10
CA ILE A 321 -10.18 -37.79 -6.89
C ILE A 321 -10.59 -39.20 -7.32
N LEU A 322 -9.61 -40.08 -7.52
CA LEU A 322 -9.84 -41.48 -7.90
C LEU A 322 -10.25 -42.38 -6.71
N ALA A 323 -10.06 -41.94 -5.47
CA ALA A 323 -10.35 -42.68 -4.24
C ALA A 323 -11.80 -42.50 -3.75
#